data_AF-A0A2N5KPQ8-F1
#
_entry.id   AF-A0A2N5KPQ8-F1
#
_cell.length_a   1.000
_cell.length_b   1.000
_cell.length_c   1.000
_cell.angle_alpha   90.00
_cell.angle_beta   90.00
_cell.angle_gamma   90.00
#
_symmetry.space_group_name_H-M   'P 1'
#
loop_
_entity.id
_entity.type
_entity.pdbx_description
1 polymer ?
#
loop_
_entity_poly.entity_id
_entity_poly.type
_entity_poly.pdbx_seq_one_letter_code
_entity_poly.pdbx_strand_id
1 'polypeptide(L)'
;MDRQTVSEEDRKDRVEELVKEQKIHRTGAQEGPFSIHILGLGQTGTSVIEQLLQSPPKGFLEDPHTRFTALAVDIGDEGLRPVREAAAAA
;
A
#
# COMPACT_ATOMS: atom_id res chain seq x y z
N MET A 1 6.12 21.91 -36.26
CA MET A 1 5.69 21.34 -34.97
C MET A 1 6.47 20.06 -34.78
N ASP A 2 7.70 20.16 -34.28
CA ASP A 2 8.57 19.00 -34.10
C ASP A 2 8.14 18.21 -32.87
N ARG A 3 7.74 16.95 -33.08
CA ARG A 3 7.66 15.94 -32.02
C ARG A 3 9.10 15.62 -31.63
N GLN A 4 9.60 16.25 -30.57
CA GLN A 4 10.83 15.84 -29.91
C GLN A 4 10.66 14.38 -29.45
N THR A 5 11.37 13.46 -30.10
CA THR A 5 11.58 12.11 -29.59
C THR A 5 12.51 12.24 -28.39
N VAL A 6 11.91 12.25 -27.20
CA VAL A 6 12.64 12.23 -25.93
C VAL A 6 13.56 11.01 -25.94
N SER A 7 14.85 11.22 -25.70
CA SER A 7 15.82 10.13 -25.64
C SER A 7 15.48 9.17 -24.51
N GLU A 8 15.79 7.89 -24.67
CA GLU A 8 15.66 6.89 -23.61
C GLU A 8 16.48 7.28 -22.36
N GLU A 9 17.57 8.00 -22.56
CA GLU A 9 18.43 8.53 -21.52
C GLU A 9 17.73 9.64 -20.71
N ASP A 10 17.10 10.60 -21.39
CA ASP A 10 16.31 11.66 -20.74
C ASP A 10 15.11 11.09 -19.94
N ARG A 11 14.52 9.99 -20.43
CA ARG A 11 13.42 9.30 -19.75
C ARG A 11 13.91 8.65 -18.45
N LYS A 12 15.08 8.01 -18.51
CA LYS A 12 15.69 7.36 -17.35
C LYS A 12 16.06 8.39 -16.29
N ASP A 13 16.68 9.50 -16.70
CA ASP A 13 17.08 10.57 -15.79
C ASP A 13 15.87 11.19 -15.08
N ARG A 14 14.77 11.40 -15.81
CA ARG A 14 13.52 11.92 -15.24
C ARG A 14 12.87 10.95 -14.25
N VAL A 15 12.90 9.63 -14.51
CA VAL A 15 12.42 8.63 -13.54
C VAL A 15 13.31 8.62 -12.30
N GLU A 16 14.62 8.74 -12.48
CA GLU A 16 15.58 8.75 -11.37
C GLU A 16 15.45 10.01 -10.50
N GLU A 17 15.19 11.16 -11.12
CA GLU A 17 14.87 12.42 -10.44
C GLU A 17 13.56 12.31 -9.66
N LEU A 18 12.48 11.80 -10.27
CA LEU A 18 11.21 11.57 -9.57
C LEU A 18 11.34 10.63 -8.37
N VAL A 19 12.20 9.61 -8.46
CA VAL A 19 12.49 8.69 -7.35
C VAL A 19 13.32 9.35 -6.25
N LYS A 20 14.21 10.30 -6.57
CA LYS A 20 15.01 11.05 -5.59
C LYS A 20 14.20 12.17 -4.90
N GLU A 21 13.33 12.84 -5.64
CA GLU A 21 12.52 13.96 -5.12
C GLU A 21 11.30 13.50 -4.32
N GLN A 22 10.70 12.37 -4.71
CA GLN A 22 9.75 11.72 -3.83
C GLN A 22 10.53 11.22 -2.62
N LYS A 23 10.28 11.84 -1.46
CA LYS A 23 10.63 11.32 -0.12
C LYS A 23 9.86 10.03 0.15
N ILE A 24 10.01 9.02 -0.70
CA ILE A 24 9.64 7.66 -0.41
C ILE A 24 10.47 7.35 0.81
N HIS A 25 9.82 7.26 1.97
CA HIS A 25 10.45 6.73 3.16
C HIS A 25 10.72 5.27 2.82
N ARG A 26 11.88 5.00 2.22
CA ARG A 26 12.44 3.66 2.18
C ARG A 26 12.76 3.37 3.63
N THR A 27 11.86 2.66 4.28
CA THR A 27 12.05 2.15 5.63
C THR A 27 13.29 1.27 5.63
N GLY A 28 14.42 1.88 6.00
CA GLY A 28 15.64 1.18 6.34
C GLY A 28 15.48 0.48 7.70
N ALA A 29 16.54 -0.22 8.12
CA ALA A 29 16.61 -1.05 9.32
C ALA A 29 16.54 -0.29 10.67
N GLN A 30 15.91 0.88 10.71
CA GLN A 30 15.98 1.82 11.84
C GLN A 30 14.62 2.34 12.31
N GLU A 31 13.52 1.64 12.02
CA GLU A 31 12.27 1.82 12.73
C GLU A 31 12.08 0.62 13.67
N GLY A 32 11.94 0.90 14.96
CA GLY A 32 11.53 -0.11 15.93
C GLY A 32 10.15 -0.68 15.58
N PRO A 33 9.69 -1.74 16.26
CA PRO A 33 8.46 -2.42 15.89
C PRO A 33 7.28 -1.46 15.94
N PHE A 34 6.68 -1.18 14.79
CA PHE A 34 5.50 -0.33 14.69
C PHE A 34 4.26 -1.20 14.53
N SER A 35 3.13 -0.76 15.06
CA SER A 35 1.84 -1.41 14.83
C SER A 35 1.00 -0.55 13.91
N ILE A 36 0.34 -1.18 12.95
CA ILE A 36 -0.53 -0.53 11.97
C ILE A 36 -1.98 -0.80 12.34
N HIS A 37 -2.75 0.26 12.56
CA HIS A 37 -4.19 0.21 12.82
C HIS A 37 -4.91 0.99 11.72
N ILE A 38 -5.79 0.32 10.96
CA ILE A 38 -6.53 0.94 9.85
C ILE A 38 -8.02 0.97 10.14
N LEU A 39 -8.64 2.13 9.93
CA LEU A 39 -10.09 2.27 9.86
C LEU A 39 -10.49 2.58 8.40
N GLY A 40 -11.15 1.63 7.75
CA GLY A 40 -11.69 1.78 6.41
C GLY A 40 -13.17 2.14 6.46
N LEU A 41 -13.54 3.25 5.82
CA LEU A 41 -14.92 3.72 5.73
C LEU A 41 -15.43 3.65 4.30
N GLY A 42 -16.62 3.07 4.12
CA GLY A 42 -17.26 2.88 2.82
C GLY A 42 -16.54 1.91 1.91
N GLN A 43 -17.08 1.71 0.71
CA GLN A 43 -16.52 0.82 -0.33
C GLN A 43 -15.02 1.05 -0.60
N THR A 44 -14.55 2.30 -0.58
CA THR A 44 -13.13 2.59 -0.81
C THR A 44 -12.27 2.08 0.34
N GLY A 45 -12.69 2.33 1.58
CA GLY A 45 -11.94 1.88 2.76
C GLY A 45 -11.91 0.37 2.90
N THR A 46 -13.03 -0.31 2.59
CA THR A 46 -13.10 -1.77 2.58
C THR A 46 -12.16 -2.35 1.51
N SER A 47 -12.15 -1.80 0.30
CA SER A 47 -11.28 -2.24 -0.80
C SER A 47 -9.79 -2.10 -0.47
N VAL A 48 -9.38 -1.04 0.22
CA VAL A 48 -7.98 -0.86 0.64
C VAL A 48 -7.57 -1.91 1.67
N ILE A 49 -8.43 -2.19 2.66
CA ILE A 49 -8.16 -3.22 3.67
C ILE A 49 -8.09 -4.60 3.01
N GLU A 50 -9.02 -4.92 2.11
CA GLU A 50 -9.01 -6.15 1.34
C GLU A 50 -7.69 -6.34 0.58
N GLN A 51 -7.26 -5.32 -0.17
CA GLN A 51 -6.01 -5.39 -0.95
C GLN A 51 -4.78 -5.59 -0.06
N LEU A 52 -4.73 -4.93 1.10
CA LEU A 52 -3.64 -5.11 2.06
C LEU A 52 -3.58 -6.54 2.61
N LEU A 53 -4.74 -7.17 2.83
CA LEU A 53 -4.82 -8.55 3.30
C LEU A 53 -4.44 -9.55 2.20
N GLN A 54 -4.92 -9.35 0.97
CA GLN A 54 -4.70 -10.28 -0.15
C GLN A 54 -3.30 -10.15 -0.79
N SER A 55 -2.74 -8.94 -0.80
CA SER A 55 -1.47 -8.63 -1.46
C SER A 55 -0.67 -7.63 -0.63
N PRO A 56 -0.22 -8.06 0.57
CA PRO A 56 0.53 -7.20 1.46
C PRO A 56 1.84 -6.74 0.79
N PRO A 57 2.29 -5.50 1.07
CA PRO A 57 3.57 -5.03 0.56
C PRO A 57 4.73 -5.88 1.09
N LYS A 58 5.83 -5.92 0.35
CA LYS A 58 7.05 -6.62 0.80
C LYS A 58 7.52 -6.06 2.15
N GLY A 59 7.89 -6.92 3.10
CA GLY A 59 8.26 -6.47 4.46
C GLY A 59 7.09 -6.35 5.43
N PHE A 60 5.84 -6.46 4.96
CA PHE A 60 4.66 -6.26 5.81
C PHE A 60 4.53 -7.39 6.83
N LEU A 61 4.61 -7.04 8.11
CA LEU A 61 4.51 -7.98 9.24
C LEU A 61 5.60 -9.08 9.26
N GLU A 62 6.72 -8.88 8.58
CA GLU A 62 7.87 -9.80 8.66
C GLU A 62 8.52 -9.78 10.05
N ASP A 63 8.44 -8.65 10.77
CA ASP A 63 8.90 -8.53 12.16
C ASP A 63 7.83 -9.10 13.13
N PRO A 64 8.17 -10.09 13.98
CA PRO A 64 7.24 -10.70 14.93
C PRO A 64 6.71 -9.76 16.02
N HIS A 65 7.28 -8.57 16.20
CA HIS A 65 6.82 -7.54 17.11
C HIS A 65 5.88 -6.52 16.44
N THR A 66 5.78 -6.53 15.12
CA THR A 66 4.84 -5.70 14.35
C THR A 66 3.46 -6.36 14.38
N ARG A 67 2.41 -5.54 14.51
CA ARG A 67 1.02 -5.99 14.54
C ARG A 67 0.20 -5.21 13.53
N PHE A 68 -0.76 -5.89 12.91
CA PHE A 68 -1.76 -5.29 12.05
C PHE A 68 -3.14 -5.51 12.63
N THR A 69 -3.96 -4.47 12.64
CA THR A 69 -5.40 -4.58 12.88
C THR A 69 -6.13 -3.63 11.96
N ALA A 70 -7.30 -4.07 11.48
CA ALA A 70 -8.14 -3.27 10.63
C ALA A 70 -9.60 -3.38 11.05
N LEU A 71 -10.33 -2.27 10.92
CA LEU A 71 -11.78 -2.20 11.05
C LEU A 71 -12.36 -1.64 9.76
N ALA A 72 -13.23 -2.40 9.14
CA ALA A 72 -13.97 -2.02 7.95
C ALA A 72 -15.41 -1.68 8.33
N VAL A 73 -15.87 -0.49 7.95
CA VAL A 73 -17.25 -0.03 8.17
C VAL A 73 -17.83 0.43 6.85
N ASP A 74 -18.90 -0.22 6.42
CA ASP A 74 -19.63 0.13 5.21
C ASP A 74 -21.13 -0.13 5.39
N ILE A 75 -21.95 0.47 4.54
CA ILE A 75 -23.39 0.26 4.53
C ILE A 75 -23.70 -0.88 3.55
N GLY A 76 -24.23 -1.98 4.07
CA GLY A 76 -24.45 -3.20 3.30
C GLY A 76 -23.25 -4.15 3.37
N ASP A 77 -23.40 -5.33 2.77
CA ASP A 77 -22.44 -6.42 2.96
C ASP A 77 -21.52 -6.66 1.75
N GLU A 78 -21.82 -6.03 0.62
CA GLU A 78 -21.13 -6.24 -0.65
C GLU A 78 -19.64 -5.93 -0.57
N GLY A 79 -19.27 -4.81 0.06
CA GLY A 79 -17.88 -4.44 0.33
C GLY A 79 -17.25 -5.11 1.56
N LEU A 80 -18.07 -5.57 2.53
CA LEU A 80 -17.56 -6.18 3.77
C LEU A 80 -17.28 -7.67 3.64
N ARG A 81 -18.03 -8.38 2.79
CA ARG A 81 -17.85 -9.82 2.56
C ARG A 81 -16.44 -10.17 2.05
N PRO A 82 -15.90 -9.50 1.01
CA PRO A 82 -14.53 -9.77 0.55
C PRO A 82 -13.47 -9.53 1.63
N VAL A 83 -13.65 -8.50 2.47
CA VAL A 83 -12.76 -8.24 3.61
C VAL A 83 -12.77 -9.40 4.60
N ARG A 84 -13.94 -9.95 4.93
CA ARG A 84 -14.03 -11.11 5.83
C ARG A 84 -13.43 -12.37 5.23
N GLU A 85 -13.66 -12.61 3.94
CA GLU A 85 -13.08 -13.74 3.22
C GLU A 85 -11.55 -13.64 3.19
N ALA A 86 -11.00 -12.46 2.88
CA ALA A 86 -9.57 -12.20 2.92
C ALA A 86 -8.97 -12.37 4.34
N ALA A 87 -9.67 -11.88 5.37
CA ALA A 87 -9.21 -11.98 6.76
C ALA A 87 -9.24 -13.43 7.29
N ALA A 88 -10.14 -14.28 6.79
CA ALA A 88 -10.18 -15.70 7.17
C ALA A 88 -9.08 -16.53 6.48
N ALA A 89 -8.50 -16.01 5.40
CA ALA A 89 -7.44 -16.66 4.63
C ALA A 89 -6.03 -16.19 4.99
N ALA A 90 -5.91 -15.06 5.70
CA ALA A 90 -4.66 -14.48 6.20
C ALA A 90 -4.19 -15.15 7.51
#